data_AF-A0A9D0Y0I2-F1
#
_entry.id   AF-A0A9D0Y0I2-F1
#
_cell.length_a   1.000
_cell.length_b   1.000
_cell.length_c   1.000
_cell.angle_alpha   90.00
_cell.angle_beta   90.00
_cell.angle_gamma   90.00
#
_symmetry.space_group_name_H-M   'P 1'
#
loop_
_entity.id
_entity.type
_entity.pdbx_description
1 polymer ?
#
loop_
_entity_poly.entity_id
_entity_poly.type
_entity_poly.pdbx_seq_one_letter_code
_entity_poly.pdbx_strand_id
1 'polypeptide(L)'
;MGGIIKENGFFLSILIIALVPAIFEEVVYRGIFYNEYRKAKPLQAIFLSAFLFGIIHGNLNQFVYAFLMGIVFALIIEVTDSILSTMIIHFFINGTSVTALHLYSKSMNVEEEASQLEASLDQILTFTEIMKTLLWPAIICTILAAFVYVAIAKNEGRWEWIKEIFIKRKNQNEEKLISISLVIAIVICIVIMIMNEIYLQ
;
A
#
# COMPACT_ATOMS: atom_id res chain seq x y z
N MET A 1 -20.57 2.31 25.52
CA MET A 1 -19.63 2.31 24.37
C MET A 1 -18.21 1.88 24.78
N GLY A 2 -17.61 2.48 25.82
CA GLY A 2 -16.21 2.20 26.20
C GLY A 2 -15.89 0.76 26.65
N GLY A 3 -16.84 0.02 27.24
CA GLY A 3 -16.62 -1.38 27.65
C GLY A 3 -16.53 -2.35 26.47
N ILE A 4 -17.40 -2.21 25.47
CA ILE A 4 -17.42 -3.06 24.26
C ILE A 4 -16.14 -2.88 23.44
N ILE A 5 -15.63 -1.65 23.36
CA ILE A 5 -14.38 -1.32 22.64
C ILE A 5 -13.16 -1.89 23.37
N LYS A 6 -13.15 -1.93 24.70
CA LYS A 6 -12.06 -2.52 25.48
C LYS A 6 -12.00 -4.05 25.35
N GLU A 7 -13.14 -4.74 25.37
CA GLU A 7 -13.17 -6.21 25.29
C GLU A 7 -12.99 -6.74 23.86
N ASN A 8 -13.50 -6.03 22.84
CA ASN A 8 -13.43 -6.46 21.44
C ASN A 8 -12.47 -5.62 20.58
N GLY A 9 -11.54 -4.90 21.21
CA GLY A 9 -10.69 -3.90 20.53
C GLY A 9 -9.91 -4.47 19.35
N PHE A 10 -9.43 -5.71 19.45
CA PHE A 10 -8.73 -6.37 18.35
C PHE A 10 -9.66 -6.68 17.17
N PHE A 11 -10.80 -7.34 17.44
CA PHE A 11 -11.77 -7.68 16.40
C PHE A 11 -12.32 -6.44 15.69
N LEU A 12 -12.64 -5.39 16.46
CA LEU A 12 -13.09 -4.12 15.93
C LEU A 12 -12.01 -3.44 15.06
N SER A 13 -10.74 -3.53 15.48
CA SER A 13 -9.61 -3.01 14.69
C SER A 13 -9.46 -3.76 13.37
N ILE A 14 -9.61 -5.08 13.34
CA ILE A 14 -9.59 -5.85 12.09
C ILE A 14 -10.72 -5.40 11.15
N LEU A 15 -11.93 -5.17 11.66
CA LEU A 15 -13.03 -4.72 10.81
C LEU A 15 -12.80 -3.30 10.26
N ILE A 16 -12.44 -2.35 11.13
CA ILE A 16 -12.40 -0.92 10.77
C ILE A 16 -11.10 -0.53 10.06
N ILE A 17 -9.97 -1.15 10.40
CA ILE A 17 -8.64 -0.78 9.87
C ILE A 17 -8.21 -1.71 8.75
N ALA A 18 -8.64 -2.98 8.75
CA ALA A 18 -8.28 -3.92 7.70
C ALA A 18 -9.39 -4.13 6.67
N LEU A 19 -10.58 -4.57 7.09
CA LEU A 19 -11.62 -5.01 6.14
C LEU A 19 -12.29 -3.85 5.42
N VAL A 20 -12.75 -2.84 6.14
CA VAL A 20 -13.46 -1.69 5.56
C VAL A 20 -12.58 -0.95 4.53
N PRO A 21 -11.34 -0.54 4.84
CA PRO A 21 -10.46 0.10 3.87
C PRO A 21 -10.18 -0.78 2.66
N ALA A 22 -9.91 -2.07 2.88
CA ALA A 22 -9.64 -3.02 1.80
C ALA A 22 -10.79 -3.12 0.79
N ILE A 23 -12.04 -2.94 1.22
CA ILE A 23 -13.19 -2.92 0.30
C ILE A 23 -13.35 -1.54 -0.34
N PHE A 24 -13.52 -0.49 0.47
CA PHE A 24 -13.91 0.82 -0.04
C PHE A 24 -12.81 1.48 -0.86
N GLU A 25 -11.56 1.39 -0.44
CA GLU A 25 -10.44 1.99 -1.15
C GLU A 25 -10.20 1.26 -2.48
N GLU A 26 -10.29 -0.08 -2.49
CA GLU A 26 -10.17 -0.83 -3.75
C GLU A 26 -11.33 -0.54 -4.70
N VAL A 27 -12.58 -0.41 -4.22
CA VAL A 27 -13.71 0.00 -5.08
C VAL A 27 -13.43 1.36 -5.71
N VAL A 28 -12.97 2.35 -4.95
CA VAL A 28 -12.74 3.70 -5.45
C VAL A 28 -11.53 3.76 -6.38
N TYR A 29 -10.37 3.33 -5.92
CA TYR A 29 -9.12 3.53 -6.66
C TYR A 29 -8.96 2.52 -7.80
N ARG A 30 -9.43 1.29 -7.61
CA ARG A 30 -9.19 0.19 -8.57
C ARG A 30 -10.46 -0.11 -9.37
N GLY A 31 -11.61 -0.14 -8.70
CA GLY A 31 -12.91 -0.34 -9.33
C GLY A 31 -13.34 0.82 -10.23
N ILE A 32 -13.12 2.07 -9.80
CA ILE A 32 -13.55 3.27 -10.55
C ILE A 32 -12.39 3.89 -11.31
N PHE A 33 -11.40 4.48 -10.61
CA PHE A 33 -10.35 5.26 -11.28
C PHE A 33 -9.50 4.38 -12.21
N TYR A 34 -8.92 3.31 -11.68
CA TYR A 34 -8.04 2.45 -12.47
C TYR A 34 -8.75 1.82 -13.68
N ASN A 35 -9.89 1.17 -13.45
CA ASN A 35 -10.63 0.47 -14.50
C ASN A 35 -11.13 1.38 -15.62
N GLU A 36 -11.39 2.66 -15.34
CA GLU A 36 -11.75 3.61 -16.39
C GLU A 36 -10.53 3.99 -17.23
N TYR A 37 -9.44 4.40 -16.58
CA TYR A 37 -8.25 4.88 -17.30
C TYR A 37 -7.46 3.76 -17.99
N ARG A 38 -7.49 2.52 -17.48
CA ARG A 38 -6.72 1.40 -18.06
C ARG A 38 -7.17 1.03 -19.47
N LYS A 39 -8.42 1.33 -19.85
CA LYS A 39 -8.98 1.09 -21.20
C LYS A 39 -8.19 1.81 -22.29
N ALA A 40 -7.70 3.02 -21.98
CA ALA A 40 -6.94 3.84 -22.91
C ALA A 40 -5.43 3.81 -22.64
N LYS A 41 -5.03 3.95 -21.37
CA LYS A 41 -3.64 4.20 -20.97
C LYS A 41 -3.26 3.38 -19.73
N PRO A 42 -3.03 2.06 -19.84
CA PRO A 42 -2.82 1.17 -18.69
C PRO A 42 -1.67 1.60 -17.79
N LEU A 43 -0.49 1.93 -18.34
CA LEU A 43 0.65 2.39 -17.53
C LEU A 43 0.37 3.70 -16.78
N GLN A 44 -0.31 4.66 -17.42
CA GLN A 44 -0.67 5.92 -16.76
C GLN A 44 -1.76 5.71 -15.71
N ALA A 45 -2.70 4.79 -15.96
CA ALA A 45 -3.72 4.40 -15.00
C ALA A 45 -3.12 3.74 -13.75
N ILE A 46 -2.12 2.87 -13.93
CA ILE A 46 -1.38 2.23 -12.81
C ILE A 46 -0.79 3.33 -11.93
N PHE A 47 -0.03 4.25 -12.54
CA PHE A 47 0.65 5.31 -11.80
C PHE A 47 -0.34 6.27 -11.13
N LEU A 48 -1.36 6.74 -11.86
CA LEU A 48 -2.32 7.71 -11.35
C LEU A 48 -3.18 7.13 -10.23
N SER A 49 -3.71 5.92 -10.39
CA SER A 49 -4.50 5.25 -9.35
C SER A 49 -3.66 5.03 -8.08
N ALA A 50 -2.42 4.55 -8.23
CA ALA A 50 -1.50 4.37 -7.12
C ALA A 50 -1.17 5.70 -6.42
N PHE A 51 -0.94 6.77 -7.19
CA PHE A 51 -0.61 8.09 -6.65
C PHE A 51 -1.77 8.67 -5.85
N LEU A 52 -2.99 8.60 -6.38
CA LEU A 52 -4.19 9.05 -5.67
C LEU A 52 -4.45 8.23 -4.40
N PHE A 53 -4.20 6.92 -4.45
CA PHE A 53 -4.26 6.05 -3.28
C PHE A 53 -3.23 6.44 -2.22
N GLY A 54 -2.00 6.78 -2.60
CA GLY A 54 -0.99 7.23 -1.65
C GLY A 54 -1.33 8.59 -1.03
N ILE A 55 -1.75 9.56 -1.84
CA ILE A 55 -1.88 10.96 -1.40
C ILE A 55 -3.01 11.19 -0.40
N ILE A 56 -4.04 10.35 -0.42
CA ILE A 56 -5.19 10.46 0.49
C ILE A 56 -4.82 10.16 1.96
N HIS A 57 -3.69 9.49 2.20
CA HIS A 57 -3.20 9.17 3.55
C HIS A 57 -2.69 10.42 4.30
N GLY A 58 -2.41 11.51 3.58
CA GLY A 58 -2.17 12.83 4.18
C GLY A 58 -0.87 12.97 4.99
N ASN A 59 0.08 12.03 4.87
CA ASN A 59 1.41 12.11 5.48
C ASN A 59 2.46 11.44 4.59
N LEU A 60 3.70 11.95 4.63
CA LEU A 60 4.78 11.49 3.74
C LEU A 60 5.21 10.05 4.03
N ASN A 61 5.26 9.67 5.30
CA ASN A 61 5.67 8.33 5.73
C ASN A 61 4.77 7.24 5.13
N GLN A 62 3.45 7.40 5.20
CA GLN A 62 2.50 6.44 4.63
C GLN A 62 2.37 6.59 3.11
N PHE A 63 2.50 7.81 2.57
CA PHE A 63 2.41 8.07 1.13
C PHE A 63 3.33 7.15 0.32
N VAL A 64 4.61 7.06 0.69
CA VAL A 64 5.61 6.31 -0.09
C VAL A 64 5.23 4.82 -0.18
N TYR A 65 4.92 4.21 0.96
CA TYR A 65 4.52 2.81 1.02
C TYR A 65 3.18 2.56 0.31
N ALA A 66 2.17 3.40 0.57
CA ALA A 66 0.85 3.25 -0.04
C ALA A 66 0.92 3.41 -1.56
N PHE A 67 1.71 4.36 -2.06
CA PHE A 67 1.95 4.54 -3.49
C PHE A 67 2.55 3.29 -4.12
N LEU A 68 3.62 2.73 -3.55
CA LEU A 68 4.27 1.52 -4.07
C LEU A 68 3.33 0.32 -4.05
N MET A 69 2.60 0.10 -2.94
CA MET A 69 1.60 -0.95 -2.86
C MET A 69 0.46 -0.73 -3.85
N GLY A 70 0.09 0.52 -4.11
CA GLY A 70 -0.93 0.85 -5.07
C GLY A 70 -0.57 0.48 -6.50
N ILE A 71 0.73 0.58 -6.86
CA ILE A 71 1.25 0.06 -8.12
C ILE A 71 1.09 -1.45 -8.16
N VAL A 72 1.50 -2.16 -7.09
CA VAL A 72 1.38 -3.62 -6.99
C VAL A 72 -0.08 -4.06 -7.17
N PHE A 73 -1.04 -3.40 -6.52
CA PHE A 73 -2.46 -3.75 -6.65
C PHE A 73 -2.97 -3.56 -8.09
N ALA A 74 -2.63 -2.44 -8.73
CA ALA A 74 -3.00 -2.20 -10.13
C ALA A 74 -2.40 -3.27 -11.07
N LEU A 75 -1.15 -3.68 -10.83
CA LEU A 75 -0.52 -4.78 -11.57
C LEU A 75 -1.24 -6.12 -11.36
N ILE A 76 -1.65 -6.43 -10.12
CA ILE A 76 -2.44 -7.65 -9.84
C ILE A 76 -3.73 -7.68 -10.65
N ILE A 77 -4.44 -6.55 -10.78
CA ILE A 77 -5.65 -6.48 -11.62
C ILE A 77 -5.33 -6.71 -13.11
N GLU A 78 -4.15 -6.32 -13.58
CA GLU A 78 -3.73 -6.65 -14.96
C GLU A 78 -3.45 -8.12 -15.21
N VAL A 79 -3.24 -8.92 -14.16
CA VAL A 79 -3.06 -10.37 -14.30
C VAL A 79 -4.29 -11.17 -13.90
N THR A 80 -5.14 -10.68 -12.98
CA THR A 80 -6.33 -11.42 -12.49
C THR A 80 -7.65 -10.93 -13.07
N ASP A 81 -7.68 -9.72 -13.62
CA ASP A 81 -8.90 -8.99 -14.04
C ASP A 81 -9.98 -8.88 -12.95
N SER A 82 -9.55 -8.93 -11.69
CA SER A 82 -10.47 -8.98 -10.56
C SER A 82 -10.01 -8.06 -9.44
N ILE A 83 -10.90 -7.14 -9.06
CA ILE A 83 -10.70 -6.29 -7.88
C ILE A 83 -10.77 -7.08 -6.58
N LEU A 84 -11.41 -8.26 -6.59
CA LEU A 84 -11.49 -9.11 -5.40
C LEU A 84 -10.10 -9.61 -5.00
N SER A 85 -9.22 -9.87 -5.98
CA SER A 85 -7.83 -10.26 -5.73
C SER A 85 -7.10 -9.20 -4.92
N THR A 86 -7.27 -7.92 -5.24
CA THR A 86 -6.60 -6.84 -4.51
C THR A 86 -7.27 -6.53 -3.18
N MET A 87 -8.60 -6.63 -3.06
CA MET A 87 -9.31 -6.54 -1.77
C MET A 87 -8.80 -7.55 -0.76
N ILE A 88 -8.59 -8.81 -1.19
CA ILE A 88 -8.07 -9.86 -0.33
C ILE A 88 -6.64 -9.53 0.11
N ILE A 89 -5.76 -9.18 -0.84
CA ILE A 89 -4.37 -8.83 -0.53
C ILE A 89 -4.29 -7.62 0.42
N HIS A 90 -5.06 -6.56 0.15
CA HIS A 90 -5.11 -5.35 0.96
C HIS A 90 -5.61 -5.66 2.39
N PHE A 91 -6.66 -6.48 2.52
CA PHE A 91 -7.13 -6.93 3.83
C PHE A 91 -6.03 -7.65 4.63
N PHE A 92 -5.28 -8.55 4.00
CA PHE A 92 -4.20 -9.27 4.68
C PHE A 92 -3.04 -8.36 5.09
N ILE A 93 -2.69 -7.37 4.27
CA ILE A 93 -1.65 -6.40 4.61
C ILE A 93 -2.05 -5.62 5.86
N ASN A 94 -3.23 -4.99 5.84
CA ASN A 94 -3.70 -4.18 6.97
C ASN A 94 -3.98 -5.07 8.20
N GLY A 95 -4.52 -6.27 7.99
CA GLY A 95 -4.79 -7.24 9.04
C GLY A 95 -3.52 -7.73 9.74
N THR A 96 -2.43 -7.89 8.98
CA THR A 96 -1.11 -8.22 9.54
C THR A 96 -0.60 -7.08 10.41
N SER A 97 -0.72 -5.82 9.96
CA SER A 97 -0.33 -4.65 10.76
C SER A 97 -1.13 -4.54 12.07
N VAL A 98 -2.45 -4.73 12.02
CA VAL A 98 -3.31 -4.73 13.22
C VAL A 98 -2.94 -5.86 14.18
N THR A 99 -2.69 -7.06 13.64
CA THR A 99 -2.30 -8.23 14.43
C THR A 99 -0.93 -8.06 15.07
N ALA A 100 0.06 -7.57 14.32
CA ALA A 100 1.40 -7.29 14.81
C ALA A 100 1.38 -6.28 15.96
N LEU A 101 0.62 -5.17 15.80
CA LEU A 101 0.46 -4.17 16.85
C LEU A 101 -0.20 -4.76 18.11
N HIS A 102 -1.23 -5.59 17.96
CA HIS A 102 -1.89 -6.25 19.08
C HIS A 102 -0.94 -7.18 19.85
N LEU A 103 -0.17 -8.01 19.14
CA LEU A 103 0.81 -8.91 19.76
C LEU A 103 1.92 -8.13 20.47
N TYR A 104 2.44 -7.07 19.85
CA TYR A 104 3.49 -6.23 20.41
C TYR A 104 3.04 -5.51 21.69
N SER A 105 1.81 -4.97 21.70
CA SER A 105 1.25 -4.31 22.88
C SER A 105 1.08 -5.25 24.09
N LYS A 106 1.03 -6.57 23.85
CA LYS A 106 0.95 -7.60 24.89
C LYS A 106 2.31 -7.99 25.44
N SER A 107 3.38 -7.95 24.63
CA SER A 107 4.75 -8.28 25.04
C SER A 107 5.46 -7.14 25.77
N MET A 108 5.15 -5.87 25.44
CA MET A 108 5.79 -4.71 26.07
C MET A 108 5.53 -4.54 27.57
N ASN A 109 4.44 -5.08 28.12
CA ASN A 109 4.13 -4.97 29.55
C ASN A 109 5.07 -5.81 30.46
N VAL A 110 6.12 -6.44 29.91
CA VAL A 110 7.01 -7.39 30.62
C VAL A 110 8.47 -6.91 30.69
N GLU A 111 8.93 -5.99 29.85
CA GLU A 111 10.37 -5.72 29.63
C GLU A 111 10.84 -4.28 29.96
N GLU A 112 9.96 -3.39 30.44
CA GLU A 112 10.23 -1.94 30.56
C GLU A 112 11.24 -1.55 31.67
N GLU A 113 11.59 -2.43 32.60
CA GLU A 113 12.47 -2.09 33.74
C GLU A 113 13.98 -2.29 33.50
N ALA A 114 14.43 -2.94 32.40
CA ALA A 114 15.81 -3.41 32.29
C ALA A 114 16.76 -2.60 31.36
N SER A 115 16.28 -1.71 30.47
CA SER A 115 17.02 -1.38 29.23
C SER A 115 17.59 0.04 29.07
N GLN A 116 17.46 0.94 30.06
CA GLN A 116 17.71 2.37 29.81
C GLN A 116 19.19 2.81 29.69
N LEU A 117 20.18 1.96 30.04
CA LEU A 117 21.60 2.34 30.00
C LEU A 117 22.40 1.74 28.81
N GLU A 118 21.98 0.59 28.27
CA GLU A 118 22.60 -0.02 27.08
C GLU A 118 22.17 0.68 25.77
N ALA A 119 21.01 1.34 25.79
CA ALA A 119 20.34 1.93 24.63
C ALA A 119 21.14 3.06 23.91
N SER A 120 22.05 3.75 24.59
CA SER A 120 22.76 4.91 24.02
C SER A 120 24.00 4.55 23.18
N LEU A 121 24.62 3.38 23.40
CA LEU A 121 25.78 2.93 22.61
C LEU A 121 25.38 2.05 21.43
N ASP A 122 24.25 1.35 21.54
CA ASP A 122 23.74 0.43 20.52
C ASP A 122 23.09 1.14 19.33
N GLN A 123 22.66 2.41 19.44
CA GLN A 123 21.92 3.13 18.40
C GLN A 123 22.66 3.29 17.06
N ILE A 124 23.99 3.41 17.06
CA ILE A 124 24.79 3.59 15.83
C ILE A 124 25.14 2.23 15.18
N LEU A 125 25.37 1.18 15.99
CA LEU A 125 25.56 -0.20 15.52
C LEU A 125 24.25 -0.79 14.99
N THR A 126 23.11 -0.48 15.63
CA THR A 126 21.78 -0.98 15.24
C THR A 126 21.29 -0.43 13.90
N PHE A 127 21.56 0.82 13.49
CA PHE A 127 21.08 1.28 12.17
C PHE A 127 21.65 0.43 11.03
N THR A 128 22.96 0.15 11.06
CA THR A 128 23.62 -0.66 10.03
C THR A 128 23.13 -2.11 10.07
N GLU A 129 22.92 -2.67 11.27
CA GLU A 129 22.45 -4.04 11.43
C GLU A 129 20.94 -4.21 11.14
N ILE A 130 20.10 -3.23 11.45
CA ILE A 130 18.68 -3.18 11.06
C ILE A 130 18.57 -3.10 9.53
N MET A 131 19.36 -2.23 8.90
CA MET A 131 19.39 -2.13 7.44
C MET A 131 19.80 -3.45 6.79
N LYS A 132 20.84 -4.13 7.29
CA LYS A 132 21.23 -5.47 6.79
C LYS A 132 20.15 -6.52 7.03
N THR A 133 19.55 -6.51 8.22
CA THR A 133 18.51 -7.47 8.62
C THR A 133 17.25 -7.34 7.77
N LEU A 134 16.87 -6.13 7.36
CA LEU A 134 15.67 -5.88 6.55
C LEU A 134 15.94 -5.95 5.03
N LEU A 135 17.14 -5.60 4.58
CA LEU A 135 17.48 -5.52 3.15
C LEU A 135 17.43 -6.90 2.47
N TRP A 136 18.04 -7.93 3.06
CA TRP A 136 18.07 -9.26 2.45
C TRP A 136 16.67 -9.89 2.35
N PRO A 137 15.84 -9.90 3.40
CA PRO A 137 14.44 -10.32 3.29
C PRO A 137 13.67 -9.51 2.25
N ALA A 138 13.83 -8.19 2.20
CA ALA A 138 13.13 -7.36 1.21
C ALA A 138 13.49 -7.75 -0.23
N ILE A 139 14.77 -8.00 -0.52
CA ILE A 139 15.22 -8.47 -1.84
C ILE A 139 14.61 -9.83 -2.17
N ILE A 140 14.70 -10.79 -1.25
CA ILE A 140 14.17 -12.15 -1.43
C ILE A 140 12.66 -12.11 -1.66
N CYS A 141 11.91 -11.37 -0.84
CA CYS A 141 10.47 -11.20 -0.97
C CYS A 141 10.09 -10.52 -2.29
N THR A 142 10.86 -9.55 -2.75
CA THR A 142 10.60 -8.86 -4.03
C THR A 142 10.82 -9.81 -5.22
N ILE A 143 11.89 -10.60 -5.18
CA ILE A 143 12.16 -11.63 -6.21
C ILE A 143 11.03 -12.67 -6.22
N LEU A 144 10.62 -13.16 -5.04
CA LEU A 144 9.52 -14.11 -4.91
C LEU A 144 8.21 -13.50 -5.42
N ALA A 145 7.90 -12.25 -5.09
CA ALA A 145 6.72 -11.56 -5.56
C ALA A 145 6.70 -11.44 -7.09
N ALA A 146 7.85 -11.18 -7.72
CA ALA A 146 7.96 -11.17 -9.18
C ALA A 146 7.68 -12.57 -9.79
N PHE A 147 8.19 -13.64 -9.18
CA PHE A 147 7.89 -15.01 -9.61
C PHE A 147 6.40 -15.34 -9.46
N VAL A 148 5.79 -14.99 -8.32
CA VAL A 148 4.36 -15.17 -8.06
C VAL A 148 3.53 -14.40 -9.09
N TYR A 149 3.88 -13.15 -9.37
CA TYR A 149 3.22 -12.33 -10.38
C TYR A 149 3.25 -12.99 -11.77
N VAL A 150 4.42 -13.47 -12.20
CA VAL A 150 4.57 -14.18 -13.48
C VAL A 150 3.77 -15.49 -13.49
N ALA A 151 3.74 -16.22 -12.37
CA ALA A 151 2.96 -17.45 -12.24
C ALA A 151 1.45 -17.17 -12.37
N ILE A 152 0.93 -16.14 -11.69
CA ILE A 152 -0.46 -15.71 -11.82
C ILE A 152 -0.76 -15.31 -13.27
N ALA A 153 0.09 -14.49 -13.90
CA ALA A 153 -0.10 -14.05 -15.28
C ALA A 153 -0.20 -15.23 -16.27
N LYS A 154 0.60 -16.28 -16.06
CA LYS A 154 0.56 -17.49 -16.89
C LYS A 154 -0.65 -18.35 -16.59
N ASN A 155 -1.01 -18.52 -15.32
CA ASN A 155 -2.18 -19.30 -14.89
C ASN A 155 -3.49 -18.70 -15.42
N GLU A 156 -3.61 -17.37 -15.39
CA GLU A 156 -4.76 -16.63 -15.90
C GLU A 156 -4.73 -16.45 -17.44
N GLY A 157 -3.67 -16.92 -18.12
CA GLY A 157 -3.52 -16.78 -19.57
C GLY A 157 -3.26 -15.35 -20.06
N ARG A 158 -2.94 -14.40 -19.16
CA ARG A 158 -2.76 -12.97 -19.45
C ARG A 158 -1.31 -12.55 -19.66
N TRP A 159 -0.37 -13.49 -19.73
CA TRP A 159 1.07 -13.19 -19.91
C TRP A 159 1.37 -12.36 -21.17
N GLU A 160 0.72 -12.68 -22.30
CA GLU A 160 0.91 -11.93 -23.54
C GLU A 160 0.40 -10.48 -23.39
N TRP A 161 -0.77 -10.30 -22.78
CA TRP A 161 -1.33 -8.98 -22.48
C TRP A 161 -0.39 -8.13 -21.62
N ILE A 162 0.21 -8.70 -20.58
CA ILE A 162 1.20 -8.00 -19.75
C ILE A 162 2.39 -7.54 -20.59
N LYS A 163 2.94 -8.40 -21.44
CA LYS A 163 4.05 -8.02 -22.33
C LYS A 163 3.63 -6.88 -23.26
N GLU A 164 2.40 -6.86 -23.75
CA GLU A 164 1.91 -5.76 -24.59
C GLU A 164 1.85 -4.43 -23.86
N ILE A 165 1.38 -4.40 -22.61
CA ILE A 165 1.35 -3.18 -21.77
C ILE A 165 2.74 -2.55 -21.64
N PHE A 166 3.78 -3.36 -21.44
CA PHE A 166 5.14 -2.87 -21.17
C PHE A 166 6.00 -2.68 -22.42
N ILE A 167 5.78 -3.48 -23.49
CA ILE A 167 6.66 -3.51 -24.67
C ILE A 167 6.11 -2.67 -25.83
N LYS A 168 4.79 -2.65 -26.06
CA LYS A 168 4.22 -1.91 -27.19
C LYS A 168 3.80 -0.51 -26.75
N ARG A 169 4.47 0.52 -27.27
CA ARG A 169 3.93 1.89 -27.30
C ARG A 169 2.73 1.92 -28.23
N LYS A 170 1.53 1.60 -27.74
CA LYS A 170 0.30 1.86 -28.48
C LYS A 170 0.21 3.38 -28.69
N ASN A 171 -0.16 3.84 -29.88
CA ASN A 171 -0.63 5.22 -30.09
C ASN A 171 -1.86 5.40 -29.20
N GLN A 172 -1.64 5.89 -27.99
CA GLN A 172 -2.70 6.19 -27.04
C GLN A 172 -3.39 7.46 -27.52
N ASN A 173 -4.73 7.48 -27.53
CA ASN A 173 -5.48 8.70 -27.81
C ASN A 173 -4.99 9.85 -26.93
N GLU A 174 -4.92 11.05 -27.49
CA GLU A 174 -4.47 12.28 -26.80
C GLU A 174 -5.43 12.78 -25.71
N GLU A 175 -6.48 12.00 -25.38
CA GLU A 175 -7.42 12.37 -24.33
C GLU A 175 -6.69 12.59 -22.99
N LYS A 176 -6.93 13.76 -22.40
CA LYS A 176 -6.34 14.14 -21.11
C LYS A 176 -7.00 13.31 -20.01
N LEU A 177 -6.21 12.51 -19.30
CA LEU A 177 -6.67 11.76 -18.12
C LEU A 177 -6.92 12.67 -16.91
N ILE A 178 -6.25 13.83 -16.87
CA ILE A 178 -6.21 14.71 -15.71
C ILE A 178 -7.18 15.86 -15.93
N SER A 179 -8.24 15.90 -15.12
CA SER A 179 -9.19 17.02 -15.07
C SER A 179 -8.64 18.15 -14.18
N ILE A 180 -9.12 19.38 -14.40
CA ILE A 180 -8.74 20.54 -13.55
C ILE A 180 -9.13 20.28 -12.09
N SER A 181 -10.32 19.70 -11.86
CA SER A 181 -10.78 19.34 -10.51
C SER A 181 -9.84 18.34 -9.82
N LEU A 182 -9.30 17.37 -10.56
CA LEU A 182 -8.32 16.41 -10.03
C LEU A 182 -7.02 17.10 -9.63
N VAL A 183 -6.52 18.05 -10.44
CA VAL A 183 -5.32 18.82 -10.11
C VAL A 183 -5.52 19.61 -8.81
N ILE A 184 -6.67 20.29 -8.69
CA ILE A 184 -6.99 21.05 -7.47
C ILE A 184 -7.00 20.14 -6.25
N ALA A 185 -7.63 18.96 -6.34
CA ALA A 185 -7.67 17.99 -5.25
C ALA A 185 -6.26 17.50 -4.87
N ILE A 186 -5.41 17.17 -5.85
CA ILE A 186 -4.03 16.77 -5.62
C ILE A 186 -3.25 17.87 -4.89
N VAL A 187 -3.36 19.12 -5.35
CA VAL A 187 -2.67 20.25 -4.71
C VAL A 187 -3.10 20.40 -3.24
N ILE A 188 -4.40 20.30 -2.96
CA ILE A 188 -4.92 20.36 -1.58
C ILE A 188 -4.31 19.24 -0.73
N CYS A 189 -4.31 17.99 -1.20
CA CYS A 189 -3.74 16.86 -0.45
C CYS A 189 -2.24 17.04 -0.21
N ILE A 190 -1.48 17.54 -1.18
CA ILE A 190 -0.04 17.83 -1.02
C ILE A 190 0.17 18.90 0.04
N VAL A 191 -0.60 19.99 0.01
CA VAL A 191 -0.49 21.07 1.00
C VAL A 191 -0.79 20.53 2.41
N ILE A 192 -1.85 19.75 2.57
CA ILE A 192 -2.19 19.10 3.85
C ILE A 192 -1.04 18.20 4.32
N MET A 193 -0.49 17.39 3.42
CA MET A 193 0.59 16.46 3.74
C MET A 193 1.87 17.19 4.19
N ILE A 194 2.24 18.27 3.50
CA ILE A 194 3.39 19.11 3.87
C ILE A 194 3.12 19.82 5.21
N MET A 195 1.91 20.33 5.42
CA MET A 195 1.56 20.95 6.69
C MET A 195 1.61 19.95 7.83
N ASN A 196 1.08 18.74 7.67
CA ASN A 196 1.16 17.70 8.69
C ASN A 196 2.62 17.37 9.03
N GLU A 197 3.50 17.29 8.03
CA GLU A 197 4.93 17.06 8.24
C GLU A 197 5.60 18.19 9.05
N ILE A 198 5.26 19.45 8.77
CA ILE A 198 5.87 20.61 9.42
C ILE A 198 5.33 20.83 10.85
N TYR A 199 4.05 20.56 11.09
CA TYR A 199 3.36 20.96 12.33
C TYR A 199 3.10 19.81 13.32
N LEU A 200 3.19 18.53 12.91
CA LEU A 200 2.86 17.37 13.75
C LEU A 200 4.06 16.42 14.02
N GLN A 201 5.28 16.77 13.57
CA GLN A 201 6.54 16.17 14.04
C GLN A 201 7.04 16.84 15.31
#